data_AF-A0A060Z599-F1
#
_entry.id   AF-A0A060Z599-F1
#
_cell.length_a   1.000
_cell.length_b   1.000
_cell.length_c   1.000
_cell.angle_alpha   90.00
_cell.angle_beta   90.00
_cell.angle_gamma   90.00
#
_symmetry.space_group_name_H-M   'P 1'
#
loop_
_entity.id
_entity.type
_entity.pdbx_description
1 polymer ?
#
loop_
_entity_poly.entity_id
_entity_poly.type
_entity_poly.pdbx_seq_one_letter_code
_entity_poly.pdbx_strand_id
1 'polypeptide(L)'
;MVESWCYVCFHLQYWYDGDETGDLPVDFSIVWDGDFFIDKPPTMKALLYKCEAQRDSCGLCLKASTAFECGWCLDNKKCLLRQHCQTPEQNWMHPGRHNVRCSHPRITKIRPLTGPKEGGTRVTIEGENLGLQVREIAHVQVAGVRCNPVTSEYISAERIVCDMAEALLPHSPGGPVELCIGVCSAEYRTQSSQTYSFVTPSFNHVHPEKGPVSGGTRLTISGHHLDAGSTVTVFIAQEECLFVKRTNRDIVCVTPSSLSGSGPASIKLLIDKAEVTSSDTRYIYTEDPTISSIEPSWSIVK
;
A
#
# COMPACT_ATOMS: atom_id res chain seq x y z
N MET A 1 -36.88 -38.47 -6.69
CA MET A 1 -37.06 -37.71 -5.44
C MET A 1 -35.73 -37.74 -4.73
N VAL A 2 -35.03 -36.61 -4.65
CA VAL A 2 -33.85 -36.51 -3.79
C VAL A 2 -34.40 -36.14 -2.43
N GLU A 3 -34.48 -37.12 -1.51
CA GLU A 3 -34.78 -36.82 -0.11
C GLU A 3 -33.55 -36.15 0.48
N SER A 4 -33.67 -34.87 0.80
CA SER A 4 -32.64 -34.12 1.51
C SER A 4 -32.72 -34.48 2.99
N TRP A 5 -31.83 -35.37 3.44
CA TRP A 5 -31.62 -35.65 4.86
C TRP A 5 -30.68 -34.59 5.44
N CYS A 6 -31.08 -33.94 6.53
CA CYS A 6 -30.30 -32.89 7.20
C CYS A 6 -29.91 -33.35 8.60
N TYR A 7 -28.61 -33.29 8.91
CA TYR A 7 -28.08 -33.54 10.24
C TYR A 7 -27.89 -32.21 10.95
N VAL A 8 -28.37 -32.10 12.21
CA VAL A 8 -28.22 -30.91 13.03
C VAL A 8 -27.58 -31.31 14.35
N CYS A 9 -26.43 -30.71 14.67
CA CYS A 9 -25.80 -30.89 15.98
C CYS A 9 -26.69 -30.26 17.08
N PHE A 10 -26.64 -30.82 18.28
CA PHE A 10 -27.27 -30.21 19.44
C PHE A 10 -26.70 -28.82 19.75
N HIS A 11 -27.49 -27.98 20.41
CA HIS A 11 -27.09 -26.62 20.76
C HIS A 11 -25.98 -26.64 21.82
N LEU A 12 -24.75 -26.43 21.38
CA LEU A 12 -23.55 -26.37 22.20
C LEU A 12 -22.79 -25.07 21.95
N GLN A 13 -22.10 -24.58 22.97
CA GLN A 13 -21.21 -23.43 22.86
C GLN A 13 -19.77 -23.91 22.71
N TYR A 14 -19.04 -23.30 21.78
CA TYR A 14 -17.63 -23.58 21.49
C TYR A 14 -16.77 -22.37 21.85
N TRP A 15 -15.52 -22.61 22.27
CA TRP A 15 -14.55 -21.56 22.56
C TRP A 15 -13.14 -22.03 22.18
N TYR A 16 -12.23 -21.06 22.03
CA TYR A 16 -10.80 -21.28 21.86
C TYR A 16 -10.02 -20.23 22.64
N ASP A 17 -8.83 -20.60 23.10
CA ASP A 17 -7.96 -19.72 23.87
C ASP A 17 -7.22 -18.72 22.98
N GLY A 18 -7.00 -17.51 23.51
CA GLY A 18 -6.31 -16.42 22.81
C GLY A 18 -7.21 -15.63 21.85
N ASP A 19 -6.80 -14.38 21.57
CA ASP A 19 -7.54 -13.44 20.72
C ASP A 19 -6.72 -13.04 19.47
N GLU A 20 -5.74 -13.87 19.11
CA GLU A 20 -4.83 -13.62 17.98
C GLU A 20 -5.54 -13.67 16.63
N THR A 21 -6.60 -14.47 16.51
CA THR A 21 -7.37 -14.64 15.27
C THR A 21 -8.85 -14.45 15.56
N GLY A 22 -9.51 -13.56 14.83
CA GLY A 22 -10.94 -13.31 14.95
C GLY A 22 -11.82 -14.35 14.25
N ASP A 23 -11.29 -15.01 13.22
CA ASP A 23 -12.00 -15.96 12.35
C ASP A 23 -11.16 -17.25 12.20
N LEU A 24 -11.53 -18.30 12.93
CA LEU A 24 -10.78 -19.56 13.01
C LEU A 24 -11.54 -20.69 12.30
N PRO A 25 -11.10 -21.13 11.10
CA PRO A 25 -11.67 -22.30 10.44
C PRO A 25 -11.17 -23.59 11.11
N VAL A 26 -12.10 -24.35 11.67
CA VAL A 26 -11.86 -25.61 12.39
C VAL A 26 -12.37 -26.78 11.55
N ASP A 27 -11.53 -27.79 11.41
CA ASP A 27 -11.94 -29.05 10.79
C ASP A 27 -12.74 -29.88 11.78
N PHE A 28 -13.71 -30.65 11.29
CA PHE A 28 -14.56 -31.50 12.13
C PHE A 28 -14.80 -32.85 11.46
N SER A 29 -15.24 -33.84 12.22
CA SER A 29 -15.61 -35.15 11.67
C SER A 29 -17.06 -35.46 12.05
N ILE A 30 -17.82 -35.99 11.11
CA ILE A 30 -19.18 -36.48 11.36
C ILE A 30 -19.05 -37.98 11.60
N VAL A 31 -19.37 -38.41 12.81
CA VAL A 31 -19.21 -39.80 13.24
C VAL A 31 -20.59 -40.39 13.54
N TRP A 32 -20.87 -41.54 12.94
CA TRP A 32 -22.08 -42.33 13.15
C TRP A 32 -21.72 -43.64 13.85
N ASP A 33 -22.59 -44.12 14.75
CA ASP A 33 -22.44 -45.39 15.49
C ASP A 33 -21.07 -45.58 16.19
N GLY A 34 -20.42 -44.47 16.55
CA GLY A 34 -19.19 -44.43 17.35
C GLY A 34 -17.88 -44.42 16.56
N ASP A 35 -17.81 -45.09 15.41
CA ASP A 35 -16.57 -45.26 14.62
C ASP A 35 -16.73 -45.10 13.10
N PHE A 36 -17.95 -44.88 12.59
CA PHE A 36 -18.16 -44.64 11.16
C PHE A 36 -18.02 -43.16 10.83
N PHE A 37 -16.90 -42.79 10.24
CA PHE A 37 -16.64 -41.45 9.73
C PHE A 37 -17.35 -41.25 8.39
N ILE A 38 -18.19 -40.23 8.30
CA ILE A 38 -18.84 -39.84 7.06
C ILE A 38 -17.88 -38.96 6.25
N ASP A 39 -17.65 -39.35 4.99
CA ASP A 39 -16.84 -38.58 4.05
C ASP A 39 -17.41 -37.17 3.84
N LYS A 40 -16.54 -36.17 3.95
CA LYS A 40 -16.87 -34.78 3.64
C LYS A 40 -15.76 -34.16 2.80
N PRO A 41 -16.08 -33.16 1.95
CA PRO A 41 -15.03 -32.44 1.24
C PRO A 41 -14.12 -31.68 2.24
N PRO A 42 -12.82 -31.55 1.94
CA PRO A 42 -11.86 -30.86 2.82
C PRO A 42 -12.16 -29.36 3.00
N THR A 43 -13.00 -28.80 2.13
CA THR A 43 -13.47 -27.40 2.19
C THR A 43 -14.60 -27.20 3.21
N MET A 44 -15.29 -28.26 3.64
CA MET A 44 -16.35 -28.17 4.64
C MET A 44 -15.73 -28.07 6.02
N LYS A 45 -15.61 -26.84 6.54
CA LYS A 45 -15.08 -26.53 7.86
C LYS A 45 -16.09 -25.74 8.67
N ALA A 46 -16.02 -25.86 9.99
CA ALA A 46 -16.76 -24.99 10.90
C ALA A 46 -15.95 -23.70 11.07
N LEU A 47 -16.62 -22.54 11.16
CA LEU A 47 -15.96 -21.27 11.40
C LEU A 47 -16.30 -20.80 12.82
N LEU A 48 -15.30 -20.79 13.70
CA LEU A 48 -15.40 -20.15 15.00
C LEU A 48 -14.99 -18.69 14.84
N TYR A 49 -15.79 -17.75 15.36
CA TYR A 49 -15.47 -16.34 15.29
C TYR A 49 -15.64 -15.65 16.65
N LYS A 50 -14.80 -14.65 16.89
CA LYS A 50 -14.88 -13.75 18.05
C LYS A 50 -15.02 -12.32 17.55
N CYS A 51 -16.12 -11.65 17.87
CA CYS A 51 -16.34 -10.28 17.41
C CYS A 51 -15.23 -9.31 17.87
N GLU A 52 -14.70 -9.46 19.09
CA GLU A 52 -13.68 -8.54 19.62
C GLU A 52 -12.28 -8.77 19.03
N ALA A 53 -11.94 -10.02 18.69
CA ALA A 53 -10.59 -10.36 18.26
C ALA A 53 -10.26 -9.74 16.90
N GLN A 54 -9.12 -9.03 16.84
CA GLN A 54 -8.62 -8.27 15.69
C GLN A 54 -9.53 -7.12 15.20
N ARG A 55 -10.48 -6.67 16.01
CA ARG A 55 -11.50 -5.66 15.62
C ARG A 55 -11.61 -4.55 16.66
N ASP A 56 -10.47 -3.95 16.97
CA ASP A 56 -10.32 -2.93 18.02
C ASP A 56 -10.90 -1.55 17.63
N SER A 57 -11.37 -1.39 16.40
CA SER A 57 -11.99 -0.16 15.92
C SER A 57 -13.36 -0.42 15.29
N CYS A 58 -14.22 0.60 15.31
CA CYS A 58 -15.52 0.58 14.65
C CYS A 58 -15.40 0.16 13.18
N GLY A 59 -14.41 0.71 12.47
CA GLY A 59 -14.19 0.43 11.06
C GLY A 59 -13.86 -1.03 10.79
N LEU A 60 -12.96 -1.62 11.58
CA LEU A 60 -12.61 -3.04 11.48
C LEU A 60 -13.80 -3.94 11.85
N CYS A 61 -14.56 -3.56 12.89
CA CYS A 61 -15.75 -4.27 13.32
C CYS A 61 -16.82 -4.32 12.22
N LEU A 62 -17.13 -3.16 11.63
CA LEU A 62 -18.18 -3.03 10.61
C LEU A 62 -17.74 -3.46 9.20
N LYS A 63 -16.43 -3.62 8.98
CA LYS A 63 -15.88 -4.27 7.78
C LYS A 63 -16.08 -5.78 7.79
N ALA A 64 -16.22 -6.39 8.97
CA ALA A 64 -16.37 -7.83 9.10
C ALA A 64 -17.61 -8.37 8.35
N SER A 65 -17.60 -9.67 8.04
CA SER A 65 -18.72 -10.31 7.36
C SER A 65 -20.02 -10.09 8.11
N THR A 66 -21.08 -9.71 7.39
CA THR A 66 -22.41 -9.52 7.98
C THR A 66 -22.99 -10.82 8.57
N ALA A 67 -22.48 -11.98 8.13
CA ALA A 67 -22.87 -13.30 8.65
C ALA A 67 -22.49 -13.51 10.12
N PHE A 68 -21.52 -12.75 10.66
CA PHE A 68 -21.13 -12.85 12.06
C PHE A 68 -22.06 -12.10 13.00
N GLU A 69 -22.90 -11.22 12.47
CA GLU A 69 -23.79 -10.34 13.26
C GLU A 69 -23.05 -9.53 14.34
N CYS A 70 -21.75 -9.29 14.14
CA CYS A 70 -20.95 -8.40 14.97
C CYS A 70 -21.32 -6.95 14.67
N GLY A 71 -21.31 -6.12 15.71
CA GLY A 71 -21.52 -4.69 15.60
C GLY A 71 -20.72 -3.91 16.63
N TRP A 72 -20.54 -2.61 16.38
CA TRP A 72 -19.78 -1.75 17.26
C TRP A 72 -20.68 -1.20 18.37
N CYS A 73 -20.37 -1.52 19.63
CA CYS A 73 -21.09 -1.01 20.80
C CYS A 73 -20.41 0.28 21.30
N LEU A 74 -21.12 1.41 21.19
CA LEU A 74 -20.57 2.74 21.45
C LEU A 74 -20.09 2.96 22.89
N ASP A 75 -20.84 2.48 23.88
CA ASP A 75 -20.52 2.69 25.30
C ASP A 75 -19.24 1.96 25.71
N ASN A 76 -19.10 0.71 25.26
CA ASN A 76 -17.96 -0.13 25.60
C ASN A 76 -16.76 0.09 24.66
N LYS A 77 -16.96 0.76 23.52
CA LYS A 77 -15.97 0.89 22.44
C LYS A 77 -15.39 -0.46 22.03
N LYS A 78 -16.28 -1.44 21.84
CA LYS A 78 -15.93 -2.83 21.53
C LYS A 78 -16.81 -3.38 20.40
N CYS A 79 -16.25 -4.33 19.66
CA CYS A 79 -16.98 -5.08 18.65
C CYS A 79 -17.69 -6.29 19.30
N LEU A 80 -19.01 -6.21 19.42
CA LEU A 80 -19.83 -7.16 20.18
C LEU A 80 -21.03 -7.64 19.36
N LEU A 81 -21.54 -8.82 19.71
CA LEU A 81 -22.88 -9.24 19.31
C LEU A 81 -23.93 -8.32 19.96
N ARG A 82 -25.08 -8.17 19.29
CA ARG A 82 -26.19 -7.32 19.77
C ARG A 82 -26.58 -7.62 21.22
N GLN A 83 -26.68 -8.90 21.58
CA GLN A 83 -27.07 -9.38 22.90
C GLN A 83 -26.03 -9.09 24.01
N HIS A 84 -24.78 -8.80 23.64
CA HIS A 84 -23.71 -8.48 24.60
C HIS A 84 -23.50 -6.96 24.75
N CYS A 85 -24.21 -6.13 23.97
CA CYS A 85 -24.23 -4.68 24.16
C CYS A 85 -25.38 -4.31 25.11
N GLN A 86 -25.11 -3.51 26.15
CA GLN A 86 -26.07 -3.27 27.25
C GLN A 86 -27.37 -2.59 26.78
N THR A 87 -27.29 -1.65 25.85
CA THR A 87 -28.40 -0.83 25.34
C THR A 87 -28.41 -0.85 23.80
N PRO A 88 -28.69 -2.01 23.18
CA PRO A 88 -28.42 -2.22 21.77
C PRO A 88 -29.31 -1.37 20.84
N GLU A 89 -30.48 -0.91 21.30
CA GLU A 89 -31.35 -0.05 20.50
C GLU A 89 -30.76 1.34 20.24
N GLN A 90 -29.91 1.83 21.15
CA GLN A 90 -29.31 3.16 21.04
C GLN A 90 -27.85 3.07 20.59
N ASN A 91 -27.11 2.10 21.12
CA ASN A 91 -25.64 2.12 21.13
C ASN A 91 -24.98 1.05 20.26
N TRP A 92 -25.75 0.14 19.65
CA TRP A 92 -25.19 -0.91 18.79
C TRP A 92 -25.29 -0.54 17.31
N MET A 93 -24.12 -0.29 16.71
CA MET A 93 -23.97 0.01 15.29
C MET A 93 -23.70 -1.26 14.49
N HIS A 94 -24.39 -1.46 13.37
CA HIS A 94 -24.24 -2.64 12.51
C HIS A 94 -24.38 -2.26 11.03
N PRO A 95 -23.80 -3.03 10.08
CA PRO A 95 -23.73 -2.63 8.66
C PRO A 95 -25.09 -2.41 7.97
N GLY A 96 -26.17 -3.05 8.45
CA GLY A 96 -27.52 -2.92 7.92
C GLY A 96 -28.25 -1.63 8.32
N ARG A 97 -27.73 -0.86 9.27
CA ARG A 97 -28.31 0.43 9.68
C ARG A 97 -27.98 1.50 8.63
N HIS A 98 -28.95 2.34 8.30
CA HIS A 98 -28.76 3.38 7.28
C HIS A 98 -27.72 4.43 7.76
N ASN A 99 -26.82 4.87 6.86
CA ASN A 99 -25.81 5.92 7.11
C ASN A 99 -24.85 5.68 8.30
N VAL A 100 -24.44 4.43 8.53
CA VAL A 100 -23.45 4.13 9.57
C VAL A 100 -22.08 4.69 9.18
N ARG A 101 -21.51 5.51 10.06
CA ARG A 101 -20.16 6.07 9.91
C ARG A 101 -19.41 5.90 11.22
N CYS A 102 -18.18 5.44 11.12
CA CYS A 102 -17.28 5.38 12.27
C CYS A 102 -16.68 6.76 12.51
N SER A 103 -16.80 7.23 13.74
CA SER A 103 -16.17 8.47 14.18
C SER A 103 -14.71 8.28 14.56
N HIS A 104 -14.02 9.40 14.79
CA HIS A 104 -12.62 9.47 15.22
C HIS A 104 -11.68 8.71 14.27
N PRO A 105 -11.61 9.09 12.98
CA PRO A 105 -10.60 8.56 12.08
C PRO A 105 -9.20 8.87 12.61
N ARG A 106 -8.27 7.93 12.42
CA ARG A 106 -6.87 8.08 12.87
C ARG A 106 -5.90 7.63 11.79
N ILE A 107 -4.98 8.50 11.42
CA ILE A 107 -3.88 8.17 10.51
C ILE A 107 -2.72 7.62 11.33
N THR A 108 -2.25 6.41 11.02
CA THR A 108 -1.12 5.77 11.69
C THR A 108 0.16 5.88 10.85
N LYS A 109 0.06 5.83 9.52
CA LYS A 109 1.22 5.82 8.64
C LYS A 109 0.96 6.45 7.27
N ILE A 110 1.98 7.14 6.75
CA ILE A 110 1.95 7.79 5.43
C ILE A 110 3.19 7.37 4.65
N ARG A 111 3.04 7.02 3.37
CA ARG A 111 4.15 6.76 2.46
C ARG A 111 3.85 7.22 1.02
N PRO A 112 4.79 7.84 0.30
CA PRO A 112 6.05 8.38 0.80
C PRO A 112 5.83 9.62 1.70
N LEU A 113 6.87 10.03 2.44
CA LEU A 113 6.84 11.27 3.25
C LEU A 113 7.40 12.49 2.50
N THR A 114 7.96 12.28 1.31
CA THR A 114 8.51 13.34 0.47
C THR A 114 8.07 13.16 -0.97
N GLY A 115 7.97 14.25 -1.71
CA GLY A 115 7.75 14.20 -3.15
C GLY A 115 7.90 15.55 -3.83
N PRO A 116 7.91 15.56 -5.17
CA PRO A 116 8.02 16.76 -5.97
C PRO A 116 6.83 17.69 -5.81
N LYS A 117 7.06 19.00 -5.98
CA LYS A 117 6.00 20.02 -5.97
C LYS A 117 5.10 19.92 -7.21
N GLU A 118 5.61 19.35 -8.30
CA GLU A 118 4.92 19.11 -9.57
C GLU A 118 3.76 18.11 -9.43
N GLY A 119 3.73 17.38 -8.30
CA GLY A 119 2.66 16.44 -7.97
C GLY A 119 2.80 15.10 -8.70
N GLY A 120 1.68 14.39 -8.81
CA GLY A 120 1.65 13.02 -9.35
C GLY A 120 2.10 11.95 -8.36
N THR A 121 2.61 12.34 -7.19
CA THR A 121 2.99 11.39 -6.15
C THR A 121 1.79 10.59 -5.67
N ARG A 122 1.89 9.27 -5.76
CA ARG A 122 0.94 8.33 -5.17
C ARG A 122 1.24 8.17 -3.69
N VAL A 123 0.37 8.73 -2.85
CA VAL A 123 0.46 8.66 -1.39
C VAL A 123 -0.45 7.57 -0.87
N THR A 124 0.11 6.69 -0.04
CA THR A 124 -0.58 5.67 0.74
C THR A 124 -0.73 6.17 2.18
N ILE A 125 -1.98 6.22 2.65
CA ILE A 125 -2.38 6.63 3.99
C ILE A 125 -2.99 5.40 4.66
N GLU A 126 -2.39 4.94 5.75
CA GLU A 126 -2.87 3.82 6.56
C GLU A 126 -3.38 4.33 7.91
N GLY A 127 -4.40 3.68 8.46
CA GLY A 127 -5.05 4.14 9.68
C GLY A 127 -6.24 3.30 10.10
N GLU A 128 -7.09 3.91 10.92
CA GLU A 128 -8.31 3.31 11.47
C GLU A 128 -9.51 4.23 11.24
N ASN A 129 -10.69 3.62 11.10
CA ASN A 129 -11.95 4.31 10.84
C ASN A 129 -11.89 5.23 9.60
N LEU A 130 -11.10 4.87 8.59
CA LEU A 130 -10.90 5.66 7.37
C LEU A 130 -12.06 5.51 6.35
N GLY A 131 -13.30 5.61 6.86
CA GLY A 131 -14.55 5.40 6.13
C GLY A 131 -14.82 3.94 5.80
N LEU A 132 -16.09 3.58 5.62
CA LEU A 132 -16.48 2.22 5.22
C LEU A 132 -16.62 2.09 3.69
N GLN A 133 -16.91 3.21 3.02
CA GLN A 133 -17.18 3.27 1.60
C GLN A 133 -16.32 4.34 0.93
N VAL A 134 -15.85 4.06 -0.28
CA VAL A 134 -14.95 4.95 -1.02
C VAL A 134 -15.54 6.36 -1.25
N ARG A 135 -16.87 6.48 -1.37
CA ARG A 135 -17.58 7.76 -1.52
C ARG A 135 -17.45 8.69 -0.31
N GLU A 136 -17.11 8.16 0.86
CA GLU A 136 -16.88 8.95 2.06
C GLU A 136 -15.52 9.67 2.01
N ILE A 137 -14.62 9.24 1.12
CA ILE A 137 -13.23 9.72 1.04
C ILE A 137 -13.10 10.83 -0.01
N ALA A 138 -14.03 11.79 -0.05
CA ALA A 138 -14.03 12.83 -1.09
C ALA A 138 -13.03 13.97 -0.81
N HIS A 139 -12.62 14.15 0.44
CA HIS A 139 -11.82 15.29 0.89
C HIS A 139 -10.54 14.80 1.54
N VAL A 140 -9.50 14.60 0.73
CA VAL A 140 -8.14 14.26 1.17
C VAL A 140 -7.18 15.35 0.72
N GLN A 141 -6.39 15.85 1.66
CA GLN A 141 -5.35 16.84 1.42
C GLN A 141 -4.04 16.36 2.03
N VAL A 142 -2.94 16.56 1.31
CA VAL A 142 -1.58 16.25 1.78
C VAL A 142 -0.81 17.56 1.75
N ALA A 143 -0.40 18.05 2.92
CA ALA A 143 0.29 19.34 3.06
C ALA A 143 -0.49 20.51 2.39
N GLY A 144 -1.81 20.52 2.54
CA GLY A 144 -2.72 21.51 1.94
C GLY A 144 -2.99 21.33 0.43
N VAL A 145 -2.39 20.32 -0.21
CA VAL A 145 -2.59 20.01 -1.63
C VAL A 145 -3.64 18.91 -1.78
N ARG A 146 -4.57 19.09 -2.72
CA ARG A 146 -5.61 18.09 -3.02
C ARG A 146 -4.97 16.76 -3.42
N CYS A 147 -5.44 15.67 -2.83
CA CYS A 147 -5.06 14.31 -3.19
C CYS A 147 -6.29 13.54 -3.66
N ASN A 148 -6.26 13.00 -4.87
CA ASN A 148 -7.43 12.35 -5.48
C ASN A 148 -7.39 10.84 -5.19
N PRO A 149 -8.36 10.27 -4.45
CA PRO A 149 -8.34 8.85 -4.12
C PRO A 149 -8.37 7.93 -5.34
N VAL A 150 -7.55 6.89 -5.30
CA VAL A 150 -7.52 5.78 -6.27
C VAL A 150 -8.45 4.68 -5.76
N THR A 151 -9.65 4.64 -6.32
CA THR A 151 -10.76 3.81 -5.80
C THR A 151 -10.46 2.31 -5.83
N SER A 152 -9.68 1.83 -6.81
CA SER A 152 -9.28 0.42 -6.95
C SER A 152 -8.29 -0.05 -5.88
N GLU A 153 -7.57 0.88 -5.25
CA GLU A 153 -6.56 0.55 -4.24
C GLU A 153 -7.05 0.81 -2.81
N TYR A 154 -8.27 1.31 -2.63
CA TYR A 154 -8.85 1.58 -1.32
C TYR A 154 -9.15 0.29 -0.55
N ILE A 155 -8.73 0.22 0.72
CA ILE A 155 -9.17 -0.80 1.67
C ILE A 155 -10.05 -0.13 2.71
N SER A 156 -11.31 -0.58 2.77
CA SER A 156 -12.32 -0.11 3.73
C SER A 156 -11.74 0.00 5.14
N ALA A 157 -11.96 1.16 5.77
CA ALA A 157 -11.53 1.56 7.10
C ALA A 157 -10.03 1.61 7.40
N GLU A 158 -9.15 1.13 6.51
CA GLU A 158 -7.74 0.87 6.82
C GLU A 158 -6.76 1.61 5.94
N ARG A 159 -7.01 1.72 4.63
CA ARG A 159 -6.02 2.25 3.69
C ARG A 159 -6.65 3.06 2.57
N ILE A 160 -6.14 4.28 2.40
CA ILE A 160 -6.46 5.18 1.29
C ILE A 160 -5.20 5.34 0.45
N VAL A 161 -5.31 5.16 -0.85
CA VAL A 161 -4.27 5.55 -1.81
C VAL A 161 -4.81 6.72 -2.61
N CYS A 162 -4.01 7.76 -2.82
CA CYS A 162 -4.42 8.93 -3.57
C CYS A 162 -3.25 9.51 -4.39
N ASP A 163 -3.57 10.09 -5.55
CA ASP A 163 -2.60 10.77 -6.41
C ASP A 163 -2.64 12.28 -6.12
N MET A 164 -1.50 12.84 -5.73
CA MET A 164 -1.38 14.26 -5.39
C MET A 164 -1.49 15.16 -6.63
N ALA A 165 -2.23 16.25 -6.50
CA ALA A 165 -2.21 17.35 -7.46
C ALA A 165 -0.89 18.14 -7.37
N GLU A 166 -0.70 19.08 -8.31
CA GLU A 166 0.42 20.02 -8.27
C GLU A 166 0.30 20.97 -7.06
N ALA A 167 1.41 21.19 -6.37
CA ALA A 167 1.53 22.14 -5.28
C ALA A 167 1.75 23.55 -5.83
N LEU A 168 0.67 24.31 -6.00
CA LEU A 168 0.71 25.70 -6.48
C LEU A 168 1.24 26.71 -5.44
N LEU A 169 1.57 26.26 -4.23
CA LEU A 169 2.04 27.12 -3.15
C LEU A 169 3.55 27.41 -3.34
N PRO A 170 3.96 28.67 -3.54
CA PRO A 170 5.33 29.02 -3.92
C PRO A 170 6.38 28.70 -2.85
N HIS A 171 5.97 28.51 -1.59
CA HIS A 171 6.85 28.20 -0.45
C HIS A 171 6.16 27.24 0.53
N SER A 172 5.74 26.06 0.09
CA SER A 172 5.22 25.04 1.01
C SER A 172 6.36 24.14 1.51
N PRO A 173 6.85 24.29 2.77
CA PRO A 173 7.87 23.40 3.33
C PRO A 173 7.35 21.97 3.59
N GLY A 174 6.05 21.75 3.36
CA GLY A 174 5.34 20.55 3.76
C GLY A 174 4.25 20.85 4.79
N GLY A 175 3.59 19.79 5.24
CA GLY A 175 2.50 19.85 6.19
C GLY A 175 1.87 18.48 6.44
N PRO A 176 0.90 18.40 7.35
CA PRO A 176 0.23 17.14 7.65
C PRO A 176 -0.70 16.70 6.53
N VAL A 177 -1.09 15.43 6.57
CA VAL A 177 -2.22 14.90 5.82
C VAL A 177 -3.49 15.19 6.61
N GLU A 178 -4.49 15.71 5.92
CA GLU A 178 -5.80 16.01 6.48
C GLU A 178 -6.88 15.34 5.64
N LEU A 179 -7.82 14.69 6.30
CA LEU A 179 -8.98 14.11 5.62
C LEU A 179 -10.23 14.18 6.47
N CYS A 180 -11.37 14.16 5.79
CA CYS A 180 -12.69 14.02 6.41
C CYS A 180 -13.40 12.78 5.85
N ILE A 181 -14.14 12.08 6.71
CA ILE A 181 -14.94 10.92 6.34
C ILE A 181 -16.40 11.34 6.17
N GLY A 182 -16.83 11.50 4.92
CA GLY A 182 -18.17 11.92 4.52
C GLY A 182 -18.46 13.40 4.80
N VAL A 183 -18.44 13.82 6.08
CA VAL A 183 -18.70 15.20 6.51
C VAL A 183 -17.49 15.74 7.28
N CYS A 184 -17.09 16.98 7.00
CA CYS A 184 -15.98 17.64 7.72
C CYS A 184 -16.41 18.27 9.06
N SER A 185 -17.03 17.49 9.96
CA SER A 185 -17.22 17.89 11.36
C SER A 185 -16.03 17.43 12.20
N ALA A 186 -15.88 17.98 13.42
CA ALA A 186 -14.78 17.63 14.32
C ALA A 186 -14.66 16.13 14.61
N GLU A 187 -15.77 15.40 14.57
CA GLU A 187 -15.83 13.97 14.89
C GLU A 187 -15.35 13.06 13.74
N TYR A 188 -15.43 13.52 12.49
CA TYR A 188 -15.11 12.75 11.29
C TYR A 188 -13.89 13.31 10.53
N ARG A 189 -13.17 14.26 11.12
CA ARG A 189 -11.93 14.81 10.59
C ARG A 189 -10.74 14.25 11.36
N THR A 190 -9.63 14.06 10.65
CA THR A 190 -8.35 13.70 11.26
C THR A 190 -7.20 14.41 10.57
N GLN A 191 -6.08 14.48 11.30
CA GLN A 191 -4.82 15.05 10.85
C GLN A 191 -3.72 14.08 11.26
N SER A 192 -2.74 13.87 10.37
CA SER A 192 -1.61 13.01 10.67
C SER A 192 -0.62 13.67 11.62
N SER A 193 0.04 12.86 12.45
CA SER A 193 1.20 13.29 13.25
C SER A 193 2.46 13.45 12.40
N GLN A 194 2.62 12.59 11.39
CA GLN A 194 3.70 12.69 10.40
C GLN A 194 3.42 13.80 9.40
N THR A 195 4.45 14.55 9.02
CA THR A 195 4.36 15.59 7.99
C THR A 195 4.90 15.08 6.66
N TYR A 196 4.24 15.48 5.58
CA TYR A 196 4.71 15.31 4.22
C TYR A 196 5.51 16.55 3.80
N SER A 197 6.64 16.40 3.12
CA SER A 197 7.50 17.51 2.70
C SER A 197 7.70 17.55 1.19
N PHE A 198 7.57 18.74 0.61
CA PHE A 198 7.91 18.96 -0.79
C PHE A 198 9.42 19.15 -0.94
N VAL A 199 10.03 18.43 -1.86
CA VAL A 199 11.48 18.48 -2.14
C VAL A 199 11.72 18.60 -3.64
N THR A 200 12.87 19.16 -4.01
CA THR A 200 13.32 19.23 -5.40
C THR A 200 14.47 18.24 -5.59
N PRO A 201 14.23 17.09 -6.24
CA PRO A 201 15.30 16.14 -6.51
C PRO A 201 16.33 16.71 -7.47
N SER A 202 17.59 16.35 -7.28
CA SER A 202 18.70 16.77 -8.14
C SER A 202 19.79 15.72 -8.17
N PHE A 203 20.57 15.69 -9.24
CA PHE A 203 21.74 14.82 -9.37
C PHE A 203 22.88 15.56 -10.06
N ASN A 204 24.10 15.17 -9.72
CA ASN A 204 25.33 15.86 -10.17
C ASN A 204 26.49 14.92 -10.46
N HIS A 205 26.30 13.61 -10.33
CA HIS A 205 27.36 12.63 -10.54
C HIS A 205 26.79 11.30 -11.04
N VAL A 206 27.55 10.61 -11.88
CA VAL A 206 27.24 9.25 -12.33
C VAL A 206 28.46 8.35 -12.30
N HIS A 207 28.25 7.08 -12.00
CA HIS A 207 29.31 6.08 -11.98
C HIS A 207 28.82 4.71 -12.47
N PRO A 208 29.51 4.06 -13.43
CA PRO A 208 30.62 4.62 -14.23
C PRO A 208 30.14 5.74 -15.17
N GLU A 209 31.03 6.65 -15.56
CA GLU A 209 30.72 7.74 -16.50
C GLU A 209 30.58 7.27 -17.95
N LYS A 210 31.05 6.05 -18.25
CA LYS A 210 31.07 5.48 -19.59
C LYS A 210 30.80 3.98 -19.61
N GLY A 211 30.34 3.48 -20.74
CA GLY A 211 30.19 2.04 -21.00
C GLY A 211 29.77 1.71 -22.43
N PRO A 212 29.72 0.42 -22.81
CA PRO A 212 29.54 -0.04 -24.19
C PRO A 212 28.21 0.38 -24.82
N VAL A 213 28.20 0.61 -26.13
CA VAL A 213 26.99 0.90 -26.94
C VAL A 213 25.96 -0.22 -26.85
N SER A 214 26.38 -1.46 -26.64
CA SER A 214 25.48 -2.58 -26.36
C SER A 214 24.63 -2.42 -25.07
N GLY A 215 25.00 -1.51 -24.16
CA GLY A 215 24.30 -1.31 -22.89
C GLY A 215 24.68 -2.36 -21.84
N GLY A 216 23.79 -2.60 -20.88
CA GLY A 216 24.02 -3.57 -19.79
C GLY A 216 24.91 -3.06 -18.64
N THR A 217 25.33 -1.80 -18.67
CA THR A 217 26.14 -1.20 -17.61
C THR A 217 25.28 -0.91 -16.39
N ARG A 218 25.73 -1.32 -15.20
CA ARG A 218 25.06 -0.99 -13.94
C ARG A 218 25.44 0.43 -13.50
N LEU A 219 24.64 1.41 -13.93
CA LEU A 219 24.82 2.83 -13.67
C LEU A 219 24.31 3.23 -12.29
N THR A 220 25.10 4.00 -11.57
CA THR A 220 24.73 4.66 -10.30
C THR A 220 24.69 6.16 -10.53
N ILE A 221 23.53 6.77 -10.28
CA ILE A 221 23.28 8.22 -10.41
C ILE A 221 23.16 8.78 -8.99
N SER A 222 24.07 9.69 -8.61
CA SER A 222 24.16 10.22 -7.26
C SER A 222 23.70 11.68 -7.19
N GLY A 223 23.03 12.03 -6.08
CA GLY A 223 22.36 13.31 -5.91
C GLY A 223 21.69 13.53 -4.55
N HIS A 224 20.58 14.26 -4.57
CA HIS A 224 19.79 14.66 -3.41
C HIS A 224 18.30 14.39 -3.65
N HIS A 225 17.61 13.90 -2.61
CA HIS A 225 16.16 13.64 -2.63
C HIS A 225 15.71 12.69 -3.75
N LEU A 226 16.56 11.75 -4.15
CA LEU A 226 16.27 10.82 -5.26
C LEU A 226 15.24 9.73 -4.89
N ASP A 227 14.92 9.59 -3.60
CA ASP A 227 13.86 8.73 -3.07
C ASP A 227 12.49 9.43 -2.98
N ALA A 228 12.42 10.71 -3.34
CA ALA A 228 11.18 11.46 -3.33
C ALA A 228 10.12 10.84 -4.26
N GLY A 229 8.86 11.01 -3.90
CA GLY A 229 7.76 10.62 -4.76
C GLY A 229 7.52 9.11 -4.78
N SER A 230 6.64 8.66 -5.67
CA SER A 230 6.20 7.27 -5.74
C SER A 230 6.92 6.45 -6.82
N THR A 231 7.05 7.02 -8.02
CA THR A 231 7.66 6.37 -9.18
C THR A 231 8.90 7.13 -9.63
N VAL A 232 9.83 6.40 -10.25
CA VAL A 232 10.96 6.99 -10.96
C VAL A 232 11.20 6.21 -12.25
N THR A 233 11.40 6.95 -13.34
CA THR A 233 11.87 6.41 -14.61
C THR A 233 13.14 7.15 -14.99
N VAL A 234 14.18 6.42 -15.38
CA VAL A 234 15.46 6.98 -15.78
C VAL A 234 15.61 6.83 -17.29
N PHE A 235 15.94 7.91 -17.98
CA PHE A 235 16.23 7.91 -19.40
C PHE A 235 17.68 8.26 -19.65
N ILE A 236 18.32 7.50 -20.54
CA ILE A 236 19.64 7.82 -21.09
C ILE A 236 19.43 8.11 -22.57
N ALA A 237 19.66 9.35 -22.97
CA ALA A 237 19.14 9.94 -24.20
C ALA A 237 17.60 9.82 -24.28
N GLN A 238 17.07 8.91 -25.11
CA GLN A 238 15.63 8.68 -25.29
C GLN A 238 15.18 7.30 -24.78
N GLU A 239 16.12 6.46 -24.36
CA GLU A 239 15.86 5.07 -23.99
C GLU A 239 15.78 4.90 -22.47
N GLU A 240 14.86 4.04 -22.02
CA GLU A 240 14.64 3.78 -20.60
C GLU A 240 15.75 2.89 -20.01
N CYS A 241 16.31 3.33 -18.89
CA CYS A 241 17.26 2.56 -18.09
C CYS A 241 16.50 1.66 -17.13
N LEU A 242 16.81 0.37 -17.14
CA LEU A 242 16.10 -0.62 -16.33
C LEU A 242 16.36 -0.38 -14.84
N PHE A 243 15.33 0.05 -14.12
CA PHE A 243 15.41 0.39 -12.71
C PHE A 243 15.83 -0.81 -11.84
N VAL A 244 16.75 -0.58 -10.89
CA VAL A 244 17.18 -1.60 -9.92
C VAL A 244 16.78 -1.20 -8.50
N LYS A 245 17.19 0.00 -8.05
CA LYS A 245 16.86 0.52 -6.72
C LYS A 245 17.07 2.03 -6.63
N ARG A 246 16.48 2.66 -5.63
CA ARG A 246 16.75 4.05 -5.25
C ARG A 246 16.89 4.22 -3.75
N THR A 247 17.67 5.20 -3.34
CA THR A 247 17.84 5.72 -1.98
C THR A 247 17.73 7.25 -2.06
N ASN A 248 17.80 7.93 -0.92
CA ASN A 248 17.84 9.40 -0.90
C ASN A 248 18.99 10.00 -1.73
N ARG A 249 20.09 9.26 -1.88
CA ARG A 249 21.32 9.72 -2.50
C ARG A 249 21.61 9.11 -3.85
N ASP A 250 21.09 7.92 -4.14
CA ASP A 250 21.46 7.17 -5.33
C ASP A 250 20.26 6.56 -6.04
N ILE A 251 20.27 6.58 -7.37
CA ILE A 251 19.45 5.71 -8.21
C ILE A 251 20.38 4.77 -8.96
N VAL A 252 20.07 3.47 -8.92
CA VAL A 252 20.79 2.45 -9.68
C VAL A 252 19.88 1.89 -10.76
N CYS A 253 20.37 1.85 -11.99
CA CYS A 253 19.69 1.27 -13.13
C CYS A 253 20.67 0.57 -14.07
N VAL A 254 20.18 -0.23 -15.01
CA VAL A 254 20.98 -0.88 -16.05
C VAL A 254 20.77 -0.18 -17.38
N THR A 255 21.84 0.32 -17.98
CA THR A 255 21.77 1.15 -19.19
C THR A 255 21.20 0.36 -20.38
N PRO A 256 20.35 0.99 -21.21
CA PRO A 256 19.88 0.38 -22.46
C PRO A 256 21.01 0.38 -23.50
N SER A 257 20.76 -0.24 -24.66
CA SER A 257 21.61 -0.10 -25.84
C SER A 257 21.44 1.29 -26.47
N SER A 258 22.53 1.87 -26.98
CA SER A 258 22.50 3.17 -27.65
C SER A 258 22.14 3.04 -29.13
N LEU A 259 20.99 3.60 -29.54
CA LEU A 259 20.61 3.69 -30.95
C LEU A 259 21.46 4.70 -31.74
N SER A 260 22.03 5.69 -31.05
CA SER A 260 22.87 6.73 -31.64
C SER A 260 24.35 6.32 -31.74
N GLY A 261 24.70 5.11 -31.30
CA GLY A 261 26.08 4.63 -31.24
C GLY A 261 26.89 5.30 -30.13
N SER A 262 28.22 5.38 -30.34
CA SER A 262 29.17 5.93 -29.38
C SER A 262 29.07 7.45 -29.27
N GLY A 263 29.19 7.97 -28.05
CA GLY A 263 29.16 9.41 -27.79
C GLY A 263 28.48 9.79 -26.47
N PRO A 264 28.44 11.09 -26.17
CA PRO A 264 27.76 11.60 -24.98
C PRO A 264 26.23 11.46 -25.10
N ALA A 265 25.59 11.01 -24.03
CA ALA A 265 24.15 10.89 -23.86
C ALA A 265 23.69 11.68 -22.63
N SER A 266 22.60 12.44 -22.79
CA SER A 266 21.96 13.15 -21.69
C SER A 266 21.27 12.17 -20.73
N ILE A 267 21.13 12.58 -19.47
CA ILE A 267 20.42 11.81 -18.46
C ILE A 267 19.22 12.62 -18.00
N LYS A 268 18.05 11.98 -17.97
CA LYS A 268 16.80 12.58 -17.51
C LYS A 268 16.12 11.63 -16.53
N LEU A 269 15.72 12.15 -15.37
CA LEU A 269 14.90 11.42 -14.41
C LEU A 269 13.48 11.98 -14.47
N LEU A 270 12.49 11.09 -14.53
CA LEU A 270 11.09 11.43 -14.34
C LEU A 270 10.66 10.86 -12.98
N ILE A 271 10.53 11.72 -11.97
CA ILE A 271 10.07 11.35 -10.63
C ILE A 271 8.64 11.85 -10.49
N ASP A 272 7.66 10.94 -10.51
CA ASP A 272 6.24 11.27 -10.67
C ASP A 272 6.01 12.23 -11.86
N LYS A 273 5.61 13.48 -11.61
CA LYS A 273 5.48 14.53 -12.65
C LYS A 273 6.68 15.48 -12.76
N ALA A 274 7.69 15.34 -11.90
CA ALA A 274 8.88 16.17 -11.96
C ALA A 274 9.89 15.63 -12.98
N GLU A 275 10.30 16.49 -13.89
CA GLU A 275 11.42 16.23 -14.79
C GLU A 275 12.70 16.80 -14.17
N VAL A 276 13.69 15.93 -13.93
CA VAL A 276 14.99 16.27 -13.34
C VAL A 276 16.06 16.06 -14.39
N THR A 277 16.77 17.13 -14.73
CA THR A 277 17.87 17.13 -15.71
C THR A 277 19.12 17.78 -15.11
N SER A 278 20.28 17.53 -15.72
CA SER A 278 21.55 18.14 -15.35
C SER A 278 22.31 18.52 -16.63
N SER A 279 22.80 19.76 -16.71
CA SER A 279 23.64 20.23 -17.83
C SER A 279 25.07 19.69 -17.75
N ASP A 280 25.54 19.43 -16.53
CA ASP A 280 26.95 19.16 -16.25
C ASP A 280 27.25 17.66 -16.19
N THR A 281 26.22 16.83 -16.01
CA THR A 281 26.33 15.39 -15.87
C THR A 281 25.80 14.67 -17.10
N ARG A 282 26.64 13.83 -17.72
CA ARG A 282 26.31 13.03 -18.91
C ARG A 282 26.91 11.63 -18.79
N TYR A 283 26.33 10.68 -19.49
CA TYR A 283 26.89 9.34 -19.67
C TYR A 283 27.53 9.24 -21.06
N ILE A 284 28.63 8.50 -21.21
CA ILE A 284 29.33 8.35 -22.49
C ILE A 284 29.25 6.90 -22.95
N TYR A 285 28.56 6.67 -24.07
CA TYR A 285 28.63 5.39 -24.75
C TYR A 285 29.95 5.25 -25.50
N THR A 286 30.60 4.10 -25.38
CA THR A 286 31.84 3.74 -26.06
C THR A 286 31.63 2.52 -26.95
N GLU A 287 32.49 2.35 -27.95
CA GLU A 287 32.49 1.14 -28.78
C GLU A 287 32.56 -0.14 -27.92
N ASP A 288 31.95 -1.20 -28.41
CA ASP A 288 31.96 -2.49 -27.72
C ASP A 288 33.39 -3.05 -27.61
N PRO A 289 33.76 -3.62 -26.45
CA PRO A 289 35.10 -4.15 -26.25
C PRO A 289 35.33 -5.38 -27.14
N THR A 290 36.56 -5.55 -27.61
CA THR A 290 37.00 -6.74 -28.34
C THR A 290 38.01 -7.52 -27.51
N ILE A 291 37.89 -8.84 -27.49
CA ILE A 291 38.86 -9.74 -26.87
C ILE A 291 39.83 -10.19 -27.95
N SER A 292 41.10 -9.77 -27.87
CA SER A 292 42.11 -10.11 -28.88
C SER A 292 42.91 -11.38 -28.52
N SER A 293 43.15 -11.63 -27.24
CA SER A 293 43.92 -12.77 -26.75
C SER A 293 43.57 -13.10 -25.30
N ILE A 294 43.84 -14.34 -24.89
CA ILE A 294 43.67 -14.82 -23.51
C ILE A 294 44.94 -15.60 -23.14
N GLU A 295 45.64 -15.16 -22.08
CA GLU A 295 46.86 -15.80 -21.59
C GLU A 295 46.80 -16.06 -20.07
N PRO A 296 47.09 -17.31 -19.62
CA PRO A 296 47.35 -18.50 -20.43
C PRO A 296 46.08 -19.02 -21.14
N SER A 297 46.26 -19.74 -22.25
CA SER A 297 45.18 -20.36 -23.02
C SER A 297 44.62 -21.65 -22.39
N TRP A 298 44.95 -21.94 -21.13
CA TRP A 298 44.58 -23.16 -20.42
C TRP A 298 44.24 -22.89 -18.95
N SER A 299 43.47 -23.80 -18.33
CA SER A 299 43.10 -23.78 -16.91
C SER A 299 42.98 -25.21 -16.38
N ILE A 300 42.84 -25.37 -15.06
CA ILE A 300 42.66 -26.67 -14.38
C ILE A 300 41.24 -26.85 -13.87
N VAL A 301 40.73 -28.08 -13.92
CA VAL A 301 39.43 -28.46 -13.34
C VAL A 301 39.62 -28.73 -11.85
N LYS A 302 38.73 -28.21 -11.02
CA LYS A 302 38.73 -28.41 -9.56
C LYS A 302 37.71 -29.46 -9.13
#